data_AF-A0A7D7VT03-F1
#
_entry.id   AF-A0A7D7VT03-F1
#
_cell.length_a   1.000
_cell.length_b   1.000
_cell.length_c   1.000
_cell.angle_alpha   90.00
_cell.angle_beta   90.00
_cell.angle_gamma   90.00
#
_symmetry.space_group_name_H-M   'P 1'
#
loop_
_entity.id
_entity.type
_entity.pdbx_description
1 polymer ?
#
loop_
_entity_poly.entity_id
_entity_poly.type
_entity_poly.pdbx_seq_one_letter_code
_entity_poly.pdbx_strand_id
1 'polypeptide(L)'
;MNLQEIKRGISMLSQSERQELLKELSTSPKDSVPTVRSQESRRFLLDNKLGCCAHCWHPKYVKFGIDKGSQRYKCKSCKRSFTEYTGTWMAGLQHKDKIDDYLELMLEEKSLDKIKVALSINKKTAFDWPHKILVPLSENDKDDFTGITESDETFFLNSEKGRPVNHRESRKRGGSSKTKGISNDQVAVIVTQDRTSNPDITVATMGRLKKIDIVNAIGSRIKASKAILCRDTHLSYKGFAIDNKIEHHTLKGVIKQRVKNKVYHIQHVNSTHNRVKKWIDNKFWGVSTKYLQQYLNWYRIKEKLKYRNDKLNAFVNKVSEHINAYQKYQNIGLKYQKLISTQF
;
A
#
# COMPACT_ATOMS: atom_id res chain seq x y z
N MET A 1 12.65 11.79 -32.34
CA MET A 1 13.58 12.85 -31.89
C MET A 1 14.12 12.43 -30.53
N ASN A 2 15.43 12.20 -30.42
CA ASN A 2 16.08 11.82 -29.16
C ASN A 2 16.23 13.08 -28.28
N LEU A 3 16.17 12.92 -26.95
CA LEU A 3 16.31 14.01 -25.97
C LEU A 3 17.55 14.89 -26.21
N GLN A 4 18.63 14.30 -26.73
CA GLN A 4 19.84 15.03 -27.10
C GLN A 4 19.65 15.99 -28.28
N GLU A 5 18.85 15.62 -29.29
CA GLU A 5 18.54 16.46 -30.44
C GLU A 5 17.65 17.64 -30.03
N ILE A 6 16.70 17.39 -29.13
CA ILE A 6 15.83 18.43 -28.55
C ILE A 6 16.65 19.45 -27.77
N LYS A 7 17.57 18.95 -26.92
CA LYS A 7 18.44 19.82 -26.12
C LYS A 7 19.34 20.67 -27.01
N ARG A 8 19.84 20.11 -28.12
CA ARG A 8 20.64 20.84 -29.10
C ARG A 8 19.81 21.93 -29.79
N GLY A 9 18.58 21.62 -30.21
CA GLY A 9 17.66 22.61 -30.79
C GLY A 9 17.34 23.76 -29.84
N ILE A 10 17.02 23.47 -28.58
CA ILE A 10 16.73 24.51 -27.56
C ILE A 10 17.98 25.36 -27.25
N SER A 11 19.17 24.75 -27.29
CA SER A 11 20.42 25.48 -27.08
C SER A 11 20.80 26.44 -28.22
N MET A 12 20.14 26.33 -29.37
CA MET A 12 20.32 27.25 -30.50
C MET A 12 19.39 28.47 -30.44
N LEU A 13 18.36 28.44 -29.58
CA LEU A 13 17.46 29.58 -29.37
C LEU A 13 18.13 30.68 -28.55
N SER A 14 17.77 31.94 -28.83
CA SER A 14 18.15 33.10 -28.04
C SER A 14 17.48 33.12 -26.66
N GLN A 15 17.95 34.00 -25.77
CA GLN A 15 17.42 34.09 -24.40
C GLN A 15 15.92 34.45 -24.39
N SER A 16 15.45 35.34 -25.28
CA SER A 16 14.03 35.73 -25.33
C SER A 16 13.18 34.59 -25.91
N GLU A 17 13.63 33.92 -26.97
CA GLU A 17 12.93 32.77 -27.56
C GLU A 17 12.83 31.60 -26.57
N ARG A 18 13.86 31.36 -25.75
CA ARG A 18 13.78 30.36 -24.68
C ARG A 18 12.77 30.73 -23.60
N GLN A 19 12.68 32.02 -23.25
CA GLN A 19 11.71 32.50 -22.27
C GLN A 19 10.28 32.48 -22.82
N GLU A 20 10.11 32.80 -24.10
CA GLU A 20 8.83 32.73 -24.82
C GLU A 20 8.38 31.27 -24.98
N LEU A 21 9.27 30.36 -25.40
CA LEU A 21 9.01 28.92 -25.43
C LEU A 21 8.65 28.37 -24.04
N LEU A 22 9.35 28.79 -22.98
CA LEU A 22 9.00 28.43 -21.61
C LEU A 22 7.61 28.94 -21.23
N LYS A 23 7.28 30.18 -21.60
CA LYS A 23 5.97 30.77 -21.35
C LYS A 23 4.90 30.01 -22.10
N GLU A 24 5.08 29.72 -23.38
CA GLU A 24 4.16 28.94 -24.22
C GLU A 24 3.98 27.51 -23.70
N LEU A 25 5.06 26.81 -23.31
CA LEU A 25 4.97 25.49 -22.68
C LEU A 25 4.26 25.52 -21.31
N SER A 26 4.25 26.68 -20.64
CA SER A 26 3.56 26.90 -19.36
C SER A 26 2.11 27.33 -19.54
N THR A 27 1.79 28.05 -20.63
CA THR A 27 0.45 28.60 -20.93
C THR A 27 -0.34 27.77 -21.93
N SER A 28 0.28 26.80 -22.60
CA SER A 28 -0.44 25.78 -23.35
C SER A 28 -1.50 25.20 -22.40
N PRO A 29 -2.78 25.10 -22.82
CA PRO A 29 -3.72 24.33 -22.05
C PRO A 29 -3.08 22.98 -21.80
N LYS A 30 -3.32 22.39 -20.63
CA LYS A 30 -3.01 20.98 -20.40
C LYS A 30 -3.92 20.10 -21.26
N ASP A 31 -3.94 20.33 -22.57
CA ASP A 31 -4.38 19.41 -23.63
C ASP A 31 -3.26 18.40 -23.92
N SER A 32 -2.54 18.03 -22.88
CA SER A 32 -2.60 16.67 -22.38
C SER A 32 -2.13 16.71 -20.93
N VAL A 33 -3.08 16.80 -19.99
CA VAL A 33 -2.96 15.91 -18.83
C VAL A 33 -2.51 14.59 -19.43
N PRO A 34 -1.35 14.01 -19.06
CA PRO A 34 -0.99 12.70 -19.57
C PRO A 34 -2.22 11.86 -19.26
N THR A 35 -2.97 11.47 -20.29
CA THR A 35 -4.22 10.73 -20.11
C THR A 35 -3.82 9.61 -19.19
N VAL A 36 -4.38 9.59 -17.99
CA VAL A 36 -3.96 8.68 -16.94
C VAL A 36 -4.16 7.31 -17.55
N ARG A 37 -3.09 6.66 -18.00
CA ARG A 37 -3.22 5.33 -18.59
C ARG A 37 -3.26 4.33 -17.44
N SER A 38 -4.24 4.46 -16.54
CA SER A 38 -4.49 3.47 -15.49
C SER A 38 -4.95 2.13 -16.05
N GLN A 39 -5.34 2.11 -17.32
CA GLN A 39 -5.47 0.90 -18.13
C GLN A 39 -4.16 0.42 -18.76
N GLU A 40 -2.97 0.90 -18.33
CA GLU A 40 -1.68 0.36 -18.78
C GLU A 40 -1.60 -1.13 -18.43
N SER A 41 -2.07 -1.90 -19.38
CA SER A 41 -1.92 -3.31 -19.43
C SER A 41 -0.53 -3.60 -19.96
N ARG A 42 -0.02 -4.76 -19.58
CA ARG A 42 1.20 -5.36 -20.14
C ARG A 42 1.09 -5.73 -21.62
N ARG A 43 0.08 -5.26 -22.36
CA ARG A 43 -0.10 -5.57 -23.79
C ARG A 43 1.10 -5.11 -24.59
N PHE A 44 1.60 -3.90 -24.36
CA PHE A 44 2.81 -3.40 -25.02
C PHE A 44 4.01 -4.31 -24.78
N LEU A 45 4.29 -4.68 -23.52
CA LEU A 45 5.37 -5.61 -23.19
C LEU A 45 5.19 -6.97 -23.85
N LEU A 46 3.95 -7.48 -23.85
CA LEU A 46 3.66 -8.80 -24.39
C LEU A 46 3.76 -8.85 -25.92
N ASP A 47 3.26 -7.82 -26.60
CA ASP A 47 3.32 -7.66 -28.04
C ASP A 47 4.78 -7.55 -28.53
N ASN A 48 5.63 -6.85 -27.77
CA ASN A 48 7.06 -6.68 -28.07
C ASN A 48 7.96 -7.79 -27.52
N LYS A 49 7.41 -8.91 -27.01
CA LYS A 49 8.17 -10.04 -26.45
C LYS A 49 9.09 -9.71 -25.26
N LEU A 50 8.77 -8.63 -24.54
CA LEU A 50 9.48 -8.20 -23.33
C LEU A 50 8.84 -8.75 -22.04
N GLY A 51 7.65 -9.34 -22.14
CA GLY A 51 6.92 -9.93 -21.01
C GLY A 51 7.15 -11.43 -20.84
N CYS A 52 6.38 -12.01 -19.92
CA CYS A 52 6.40 -13.44 -19.64
C CYS A 52 4.98 -13.97 -19.34
N CYS A 53 4.82 -15.29 -19.38
CA CYS A 53 3.57 -15.94 -19.03
C CYS A 53 3.22 -15.71 -17.56
N ALA A 54 2.04 -15.15 -17.28
CA ALA A 54 1.58 -14.89 -15.92
C ALA A 54 1.36 -16.15 -15.05
N HIS A 55 1.33 -17.34 -15.66
CA HIS A 55 1.08 -18.60 -14.95
C HIS A 55 2.34 -19.36 -14.54
N CYS A 56 3.43 -19.19 -15.30
CA CYS A 56 4.66 -19.98 -15.14
C CYS A 56 5.94 -19.20 -15.41
N TRP A 57 5.84 -17.89 -15.67
CA TRP A 57 6.96 -16.96 -15.92
C TRP A 57 7.81 -17.27 -17.14
N HIS A 58 7.42 -18.26 -17.94
CA HIS A 58 8.16 -18.60 -19.14
C HIS A 58 8.10 -17.46 -20.18
N PRO A 59 9.23 -17.04 -20.78
CA PRO A 59 9.30 -15.90 -21.69
C PRO A 59 8.73 -16.20 -23.08
N LYS A 60 8.67 -17.48 -23.49
CA LYS A 60 8.16 -17.84 -24.82
C LYS A 60 6.64 -18.06 -24.84
N TYR A 61 5.95 -17.28 -25.66
CA TYR A 61 4.51 -17.36 -25.93
C TYR A 61 4.19 -16.81 -27.33
N VAL A 62 3.00 -17.12 -27.85
CA VAL A 62 2.48 -16.65 -29.14
C VAL A 62 1.17 -15.90 -28.97
N LYS A 63 0.82 -14.99 -29.89
CA LYS A 63 -0.53 -14.39 -29.94
C LYS A 63 -1.53 -15.50 -30.25
N PHE A 64 -2.70 -15.45 -29.62
CA PHE A 64 -3.70 -16.52 -29.64
C PHE A 64 -5.12 -15.95 -29.73
N GLY A 65 -5.34 -15.06 -30.70
CA GLY A 65 -6.62 -14.39 -30.94
C GLY A 65 -6.92 -13.25 -29.97
N ILE A 66 -8.14 -12.72 -30.06
CA ILE A 66 -8.67 -11.62 -29.23
C ILE A 66 -9.96 -12.11 -28.58
N ASP A 67 -10.18 -11.75 -27.32
CA ASP A 67 -11.43 -12.02 -26.60
C ASP A 67 -11.91 -10.74 -25.92
N LYS A 68 -13.12 -10.27 -26.29
CA LYS A 68 -13.75 -9.06 -25.75
C LYS A 68 -12.80 -7.84 -25.71
N GLY A 69 -12.09 -7.63 -26.82
CA GLY A 69 -11.11 -6.53 -26.97
C GLY A 69 -9.72 -6.79 -26.37
N SER A 70 -9.55 -7.86 -25.58
CA SER A 70 -8.28 -8.21 -24.94
C SER A 70 -7.45 -9.16 -25.78
N GLN A 71 -6.16 -8.88 -25.95
CA GLN A 71 -5.25 -9.76 -26.68
C GLN A 71 -4.99 -11.01 -25.84
N ARG A 72 -5.23 -12.18 -26.44
CA ARG A 72 -4.87 -13.48 -25.85
C ARG A 72 -3.50 -13.92 -26.33
N TYR A 73 -2.80 -14.61 -25.44
CA TYR A 73 -1.50 -15.20 -25.65
C TYR A 73 -1.52 -16.65 -25.18
N LYS A 74 -0.75 -17.53 -25.84
CA LYS A 74 -0.60 -18.94 -25.45
C LYS A 74 0.85 -19.21 -25.10
N CYS A 75 1.09 -19.67 -23.87
CA CYS A 75 2.43 -20.00 -23.40
C CYS A 75 2.97 -21.25 -24.11
N LYS A 76 4.24 -21.23 -24.54
CA LYS A 76 4.87 -22.41 -25.15
C LYS A 76 5.29 -23.48 -24.13
N SER A 77 5.51 -23.10 -22.88
CA SER A 77 5.86 -24.02 -21.78
C SER A 77 4.59 -24.64 -21.17
N CYS A 78 3.83 -23.91 -20.36
CA CYS A 78 2.69 -24.48 -19.64
C CYS A 78 1.40 -24.66 -20.47
N LYS A 79 1.43 -24.31 -21.78
CA LYS A 79 0.31 -24.41 -22.75
C LYS A 79 -0.97 -23.63 -22.41
N ARG A 80 -1.08 -23.02 -21.23
CA ARG A 80 -2.21 -22.18 -20.81
C ARG A 80 -2.30 -20.88 -21.61
N SER A 81 -3.53 -20.44 -21.88
CA SER A 81 -3.77 -19.10 -22.42
C SER A 81 -3.81 -18.05 -21.32
N PHE A 82 -3.41 -16.83 -21.64
CA PHE A 82 -3.46 -15.67 -20.76
C PHE A 82 -3.71 -14.40 -21.58
N THR A 83 -4.10 -13.32 -20.91
CA THR A 83 -4.33 -11.99 -21.50
C THR A 83 -3.37 -10.98 -20.91
N GLU A 84 -3.39 -9.75 -21.44
CA GLU A 84 -2.69 -8.62 -20.83
C GLU A 84 -3.13 -8.29 -19.38
N TYR A 85 -4.23 -8.84 -18.88
CA TYR A 85 -4.67 -8.62 -17.50
C TYR A 85 -4.38 -9.80 -16.58
N THR A 86 -4.00 -10.97 -17.13
CA THR A 86 -3.82 -12.18 -16.31
C THR A 86 -2.71 -11.98 -15.29
N GLY A 87 -2.98 -12.38 -14.04
CA GLY A 87 -2.07 -12.21 -12.90
C GLY A 87 -2.10 -10.82 -12.25
N THR A 88 -2.51 -9.78 -12.99
CA THR A 88 -2.63 -8.42 -12.47
C THR A 88 -3.87 -8.24 -11.59
N TRP A 89 -3.98 -7.13 -10.87
CA TRP A 89 -5.17 -6.79 -10.09
C TRP A 89 -6.41 -6.56 -10.97
N MET A 90 -6.22 -6.27 -12.26
CA MET A 90 -7.28 -6.12 -13.26
C MET A 90 -7.85 -7.46 -13.77
N ALA A 91 -7.28 -8.60 -13.35
CA ALA A 91 -7.76 -9.91 -13.73
C ALA A 91 -9.24 -10.11 -13.32
N GLY A 92 -10.06 -10.47 -14.32
CA GLY A 92 -11.49 -10.73 -14.13
C GLY A 92 -12.33 -9.50 -13.76
N LEU A 93 -11.79 -8.28 -13.88
CA LEU A 93 -12.61 -7.07 -13.72
C LEU A 93 -13.50 -6.83 -14.94
N GLN A 94 -14.77 -6.55 -14.67
CA GLN A 94 -15.73 -6.00 -15.63
C GLN A 94 -15.66 -4.46 -15.58
N HIS A 95 -16.23 -3.78 -16.58
CA HIS A 95 -16.25 -2.30 -16.66
C HIS A 95 -14.87 -1.63 -16.57
N LYS A 96 -13.88 -2.15 -17.31
CA LYS A 96 -12.51 -1.60 -17.28
C LYS A 96 -12.45 -0.15 -17.76
N ASP A 97 -13.39 0.23 -18.62
CA ASP A 97 -13.65 1.61 -19.05
C ASP A 97 -13.80 2.60 -17.89
N LYS A 98 -14.26 2.15 -16.72
CA LYS A 98 -14.49 3.01 -15.54
C LYS A 98 -13.34 3.02 -14.54
N ILE A 99 -12.23 2.33 -14.83
CA ILE A 99 -11.13 2.17 -13.87
C ILE A 99 -10.45 3.51 -13.56
N ASP A 100 -10.27 4.35 -14.58
CA ASP A 100 -9.53 5.60 -14.46
C ASP A 100 -10.28 6.54 -13.49
N ASP A 101 -11.56 6.81 -13.77
CA ASP A 101 -12.44 7.58 -12.88
C ASP A 101 -12.58 6.94 -11.48
N TYR A 102 -12.59 5.61 -11.40
CA TYR A 102 -12.64 4.91 -10.12
C TYR A 102 -11.42 5.21 -9.26
N LEU A 103 -10.22 5.19 -9.85
CA LEU A 103 -8.97 5.45 -9.14
C LEU A 103 -8.91 6.89 -8.65
N GLU A 104 -9.41 7.84 -9.44
CA GLU A 104 -9.58 9.24 -9.02
C GLU A 104 -10.46 9.34 -7.78
N LEU A 105 -11.69 8.83 -7.85
CA LEU A 105 -12.64 8.88 -6.75
C LEU A 105 -12.13 8.13 -5.50
N MET A 106 -11.36 7.05 -5.71
CA MET A 106 -10.70 6.32 -4.63
C MET A 106 -9.63 7.17 -3.95
N LEU A 107 -8.75 7.85 -4.70
CA LEU A 107 -7.73 8.74 -4.15
C LEU A 107 -8.31 9.99 -3.47
N GLU A 108 -9.49 10.44 -3.90
CA GLU A 108 -10.30 11.46 -3.22
C GLU A 108 -11.03 10.93 -1.97
N GLU A 109 -10.90 9.63 -1.67
CA GLU A 109 -11.49 8.98 -0.51
C GLU A 109 -13.03 9.07 -0.49
N LYS A 110 -13.67 9.04 -1.67
CA LYS A 110 -15.13 9.08 -1.77
C LYS A 110 -15.74 7.83 -1.15
N SER A 111 -16.93 7.98 -0.57
CA SER A 111 -17.68 6.85 -0.05
C SER A 111 -18.15 5.94 -1.18
N LEU A 112 -18.40 4.67 -0.86
CA LEU A 112 -18.90 3.69 -1.82
C LEU A 112 -20.19 4.13 -2.50
N ASP A 113 -21.07 4.85 -1.78
CA ASP A 113 -22.31 5.37 -2.33
C ASP A 113 -22.08 6.49 -3.35
N LYS A 114 -21.11 7.39 -3.08
CA LYS A 114 -20.72 8.42 -4.05
C LYS A 114 -20.11 7.80 -5.30
N ILE A 115 -19.24 6.79 -5.14
CA ILE A 115 -18.63 6.08 -6.28
C ILE A 115 -19.68 5.33 -7.09
N LYS A 116 -20.60 4.63 -6.41
CA LYS A 116 -21.72 3.90 -7.03
C LYS A 116 -22.53 4.82 -7.95
N VAL A 117 -22.90 6.00 -7.46
CA VAL A 117 -23.69 6.99 -8.21
C VAL A 117 -22.85 7.60 -9.35
N ALA A 118 -21.64 8.07 -9.06
CA ALA A 118 -20.79 8.72 -10.05
C ALA A 118 -20.47 7.82 -11.25
N LEU A 119 -20.22 6.53 -11.02
CA LEU A 119 -19.81 5.60 -12.07
C LEU A 119 -20.94 4.69 -12.56
N SER A 120 -22.15 4.79 -12.01
CA SER A 120 -23.27 3.89 -12.33
C SER A 120 -22.85 2.40 -12.27
N ILE A 121 -22.24 1.98 -11.15
CA ILE A 121 -21.83 0.59 -10.90
C ILE A 121 -22.53 0.04 -9.66
N ASN A 122 -22.53 -1.28 -9.48
CA ASN A 122 -23.04 -1.88 -8.24
C ASN A 122 -22.14 -1.50 -7.04
N LYS A 123 -22.73 -1.24 -5.86
CA LYS A 123 -22.01 -0.97 -4.62
C LYS A 123 -21.02 -2.08 -4.25
N LYS A 124 -21.35 -3.34 -4.55
CA LYS A 124 -20.46 -4.49 -4.36
C LYS A 124 -19.20 -4.38 -5.24
N THR A 125 -19.37 -3.99 -6.50
CA THR A 125 -18.25 -3.71 -7.41
C THR A 125 -17.37 -2.61 -6.84
N ALA A 126 -17.98 -1.51 -6.39
CA ALA A 126 -17.26 -0.41 -5.75
C ALA A 126 -16.54 -0.83 -4.45
N PHE A 127 -17.04 -1.84 -3.73
CA PHE A 127 -16.39 -2.39 -2.53
C PHE A 127 -15.27 -3.39 -2.85
N ASP A 128 -15.38 -4.17 -3.93
CA ASP A 128 -14.42 -5.22 -4.26
C ASP A 128 -13.15 -4.70 -4.94
N TRP A 129 -13.29 -3.65 -5.75
CA TRP A 129 -12.18 -3.09 -6.52
C TRP A 129 -11.00 -2.61 -5.66
N PRO A 130 -11.18 -1.85 -4.56
CA PRO A 130 -10.07 -1.43 -3.71
C PRO A 130 -9.30 -2.62 -3.17
N HIS A 131 -9.99 -3.71 -2.80
CA HIS A 131 -9.35 -4.90 -2.27
C HIS A 131 -8.50 -5.64 -3.31
N LYS A 132 -8.69 -5.40 -4.61
CA LYS A 132 -7.80 -5.87 -5.67
C LYS A 132 -6.70 -4.84 -5.98
N ILE A 133 -7.08 -3.56 -6.13
CA ILE A 133 -6.19 -2.44 -6.47
C ILE A 133 -5.06 -2.26 -5.43
N LEU A 134 -5.36 -2.44 -4.14
CA LEU A 134 -4.40 -2.18 -3.05
C LEU A 134 -3.42 -3.34 -2.79
N VAL A 135 -3.67 -4.52 -3.34
CA VAL A 135 -2.81 -5.71 -3.15
C VAL A 135 -1.35 -5.51 -3.57
N PRO A 136 -1.06 -4.89 -4.72
CA PRO A 136 0.30 -4.72 -5.19
C PRO A 136 1.16 -3.78 -4.33
N LEU A 137 0.54 -2.91 -3.52
CA LEU A 137 1.24 -1.89 -2.71
C LEU A 137 2.12 -2.45 -1.58
N SER A 138 2.15 -3.77 -1.41
CA SER A 138 2.53 -4.42 -0.16
C SER A 138 4.01 -4.74 0.02
N GLU A 139 4.83 -4.82 -1.03
CA GLU A 139 6.06 -5.64 -0.90
C GLU A 139 7.38 -5.08 -1.46
N ASN A 140 7.38 -4.06 -2.34
CA ASN A 140 8.63 -3.71 -3.07
C ASN A 140 9.31 -2.39 -2.68
N ASP A 141 8.77 -1.65 -1.71
CA ASP A 141 9.27 -0.31 -1.33
C ASP A 141 9.62 -0.22 0.16
N LYS A 142 10.44 -1.13 0.66
CA LYS A 142 10.81 -1.18 2.08
C LYS A 142 12.33 -1.20 2.22
N ASP A 143 12.93 -0.01 2.26
CA ASP A 143 14.36 0.18 2.50
C ASP A 143 14.75 -0.21 3.93
N ASP A 144 16.01 -0.50 4.20
CA ASP A 144 16.47 -0.67 5.58
C ASP A 144 16.25 0.63 6.38
N PHE A 145 15.94 0.50 7.66
CA PHE A 145 15.86 1.66 8.55
C PHE A 145 17.26 2.11 8.97
N THR A 146 17.49 3.42 9.02
CA THR A 146 18.79 4.00 9.36
C THR A 146 18.69 5.13 10.38
N GLY A 147 19.76 5.32 11.16
CA GLY A 147 19.81 6.31 12.23
C GLY A 147 18.77 6.05 13.32
N ILE A 148 18.22 7.13 13.89
CA ILE A 148 17.21 7.06 14.95
C ILE A 148 15.90 6.54 14.35
N THR A 149 15.57 5.30 14.72
CA THR A 149 14.39 4.58 14.26
C THR A 149 13.42 4.42 15.41
N GLU A 150 12.23 4.97 15.28
CA GLU A 150 11.14 4.85 16.25
C GLU A 150 10.32 3.62 15.90
N SER A 151 9.98 2.79 16.89
CA SER A 151 9.02 1.71 16.71
C SER A 151 8.14 1.54 17.93
N ASP A 152 6.84 1.43 17.68
CA ASP A 152 5.83 1.20 18.70
C ASP A 152 4.61 0.51 18.08
N GLU A 153 3.73 -0.05 18.89
CA GLU A 153 2.50 -0.66 18.43
C GLU A 153 1.26 0.19 18.67
N THR A 154 0.26 -0.03 17.84
CA THR A 154 -1.09 0.46 18.06
C THR A 154 -2.11 -0.64 17.81
N PHE A 155 -3.27 -0.53 18.44
CA PHE A 155 -4.33 -1.52 18.35
C PHE A 155 -5.54 -1.01 17.56
N PHE A 156 -6.08 -1.89 16.71
CA PHE A 156 -7.39 -1.75 16.07
C PHE A 156 -8.32 -2.83 16.59
N LEU A 157 -9.63 -2.58 16.65
CA LEU A 157 -10.58 -3.63 16.99
C LEU A 157 -10.73 -4.60 15.81
N ASN A 158 -10.80 -5.89 16.14
CA ASN A 158 -11.14 -6.93 15.17
C ASN A 158 -12.50 -6.62 14.54
N SER A 159 -12.51 -6.63 13.21
CA SER A 159 -13.64 -6.20 12.41
C SER A 159 -13.86 -7.19 11.27
N GLU A 160 -15.06 -7.76 11.24
CA GLU A 160 -15.53 -8.66 10.20
C GLU A 160 -16.48 -7.94 9.24
N LYS A 161 -16.32 -6.62 9.10
CA LYS A 161 -17.13 -5.78 8.21
C LYS A 161 -17.24 -6.40 6.81
N GLY A 162 -18.47 -6.56 6.33
CA GLY A 162 -18.77 -7.23 5.07
C GLY A 162 -18.90 -8.76 5.16
N ARG A 163 -18.94 -9.33 6.37
CA ARG A 163 -19.24 -10.75 6.66
C ARG A 163 -20.30 -10.85 7.77
N PRO A 164 -21.10 -11.93 7.79
CA PRO A 164 -21.96 -12.22 8.92
C PRO A 164 -21.12 -12.56 10.16
N VAL A 165 -21.56 -12.10 11.33
CA VAL A 165 -20.92 -12.33 12.62
C VAL A 165 -21.90 -13.09 13.50
N ASN A 166 -21.61 -14.36 13.78
CA ASN A 166 -22.54 -15.26 14.51
C ASN A 166 -22.14 -15.49 15.96
N HIS A 167 -20.92 -15.12 16.36
CA HIS A 167 -20.35 -15.42 17.69
C HIS A 167 -20.43 -14.25 18.68
N ARG A 168 -20.91 -13.08 18.24
CA ARG A 168 -21.11 -11.88 19.06
C ARG A 168 -22.04 -10.90 18.37
N GLU A 169 -22.60 -9.99 19.15
CA GLU A 169 -23.33 -8.85 18.60
C GLU A 169 -22.43 -7.92 17.77
N SER A 170 -23.05 -7.29 16.77
CA SER A 170 -22.39 -6.30 15.93
C SER A 170 -22.06 -5.04 16.76
N ARG A 171 -20.82 -4.57 16.66
CA ARG A 171 -20.41 -3.29 17.26
C ARG A 171 -20.93 -2.14 16.41
N LYS A 172 -21.63 -1.16 17.00
CA LYS A 172 -22.04 0.06 16.31
C LYS A 172 -20.90 1.08 16.33
N ARG A 173 -20.55 1.64 15.16
CA ARG A 173 -19.57 2.74 14.99
C ARG A 173 -18.19 2.45 15.61
N GLY A 174 -17.62 1.27 15.30
CA GLY A 174 -16.32 0.83 15.84
C GLY A 174 -16.45 0.20 17.24
N GLY A 175 -17.22 0.82 18.13
CA GLY A 175 -17.48 0.32 19.48
C GLY A 175 -16.22 0.18 20.34
N SER A 176 -16.35 -0.50 21.46
CA SER A 176 -15.24 -0.87 22.35
C SER A 176 -15.09 -2.39 22.43
N SER A 177 -13.92 -2.86 22.88
CA SER A 177 -13.79 -4.26 23.31
C SER A 177 -14.59 -4.47 24.60
N LYS A 178 -15.09 -5.69 24.81
CA LYS A 178 -15.76 -6.08 26.05
C LYS A 178 -14.80 -6.12 27.24
N THR A 179 -13.53 -6.42 26.97
CA THR A 179 -12.48 -6.56 27.98
C THR A 179 -11.67 -5.28 28.13
N LYS A 180 -11.34 -4.92 29.38
CA LYS A 180 -10.37 -3.85 29.65
C LYS A 180 -8.95 -4.34 29.30
N GLY A 181 -8.13 -3.46 28.73
CA GLY A 181 -6.75 -3.77 28.34
C GLY A 181 -6.62 -4.43 26.96
N ILE A 182 -5.43 -4.96 26.67
CA ILE A 182 -5.14 -5.64 25.40
C ILE A 182 -5.68 -7.06 25.46
N SER A 183 -6.57 -7.40 24.52
CA SER A 183 -7.19 -8.72 24.43
C SER A 183 -7.21 -9.23 23.00
N ASN A 184 -7.68 -10.47 22.82
CA ASN A 184 -7.79 -11.13 21.52
C ASN A 184 -8.81 -10.46 20.57
N ASP A 185 -9.57 -9.47 21.06
CA ASP A 185 -10.41 -8.59 20.26
C ASP A 185 -9.64 -7.52 19.49
N GLN A 186 -8.34 -7.36 19.78
CA GLN A 186 -7.52 -6.31 19.19
C GLN A 186 -6.54 -6.89 18.18
N VAL A 187 -6.27 -6.12 17.14
CA VAL A 187 -5.26 -6.39 16.13
C VAL A 187 -4.10 -5.45 16.41
N ALA A 188 -2.94 -6.02 16.74
CA ALA A 188 -1.71 -5.27 16.93
C ALA A 188 -1.13 -4.86 15.57
N VAL A 189 -0.83 -3.58 15.41
CA VAL A 189 -0.18 -3.00 14.25
C VAL A 189 1.11 -2.34 14.72
N ILE A 190 2.24 -2.83 14.23
CA ILE A 190 3.55 -2.22 14.46
C ILE A 190 3.70 -1.04 13.50
N VAL A 191 4.08 0.11 14.03
CA VAL A 191 4.49 1.27 13.24
C VAL A 191 5.96 1.56 13.52
N THR A 192 6.74 1.59 12.45
CA THR A 192 8.19 1.84 12.51
C THR A 192 8.56 2.93 11.54
N GLN A 193 9.30 3.92 12.00
CA GLN A 193 9.67 5.09 11.22
C GLN A 193 11.04 5.59 11.63
N ASP A 194 11.93 5.75 10.65
CA ASP A 194 13.16 6.52 10.84
C ASP A 194 12.96 7.98 10.39
N ARG A 195 13.99 8.83 10.57
CA ARG A 195 13.89 10.26 10.27
C ARG A 195 13.95 10.61 8.77
N THR A 196 14.25 9.63 7.93
CA THR A 196 14.49 9.80 6.49
C THR A 196 13.42 9.14 5.63
N SER A 197 12.76 8.11 6.16
CA SER A 197 11.88 7.22 5.42
C SER A 197 10.40 7.48 5.74
N ASN A 198 9.55 6.97 4.85
CA ASN A 198 8.13 6.84 5.16
C ASN A 198 7.93 5.78 6.25
N PRO A 199 6.87 5.89 7.06
CA PRO A 199 6.56 4.90 8.08
C PRO A 199 6.24 3.54 7.43
N ASP A 200 6.74 2.46 8.02
CA ASP A 200 6.18 1.13 7.84
C ASP A 200 5.06 0.90 8.85
N ILE A 201 3.97 0.29 8.40
CA ILE A 201 2.76 0.08 9.17
C ILE A 201 2.30 -1.35 8.89
N THR A 202 2.60 -2.27 9.81
CA THR A 202 2.46 -3.71 9.62
C THR A 202 1.51 -4.32 10.65
N VAL A 203 0.47 -5.00 10.18
CA VAL A 203 -0.38 -5.88 10.99
C VAL A 203 0.47 -7.04 11.47
N ALA A 204 0.65 -7.14 12.78
CA ALA A 204 1.60 -8.05 13.39
C ALA A 204 0.91 -9.32 13.91
N THR A 205 -0.07 -9.16 14.79
CA THR A 205 -0.72 -10.28 15.49
C THR A 205 -2.09 -9.87 16.02
N MET A 206 -2.92 -10.84 16.43
CA MET A 206 -4.04 -10.61 17.32
C MET A 206 -3.57 -10.52 18.77
N GLY A 207 -4.18 -9.62 19.55
CA GLY A 207 -3.91 -9.44 20.96
C GLY A 207 -2.50 -8.92 21.25
N ARG A 208 -1.88 -9.48 22.29
CA ARG A 208 -0.63 -8.98 22.85
C ARG A 208 0.56 -9.30 21.96
N LEU A 209 1.42 -8.30 21.75
CA LEU A 209 2.61 -8.42 20.90
C LEU A 209 3.70 -9.30 21.52
N LYS A 210 4.16 -10.31 20.78
CA LYS A 210 5.30 -11.18 21.14
C LYS A 210 6.57 -10.70 20.41
N LYS A 211 7.74 -11.10 20.92
CA LYS A 211 9.04 -10.76 20.28
C LYS A 211 9.12 -11.23 18.82
N ILE A 212 8.59 -12.43 18.54
CA ILE A 212 8.57 -13.00 17.18
C ILE A 212 7.78 -12.14 16.20
N ASP A 213 6.74 -11.44 16.67
CA ASP A 213 5.93 -10.56 15.81
C ASP A 213 6.74 -9.35 15.35
N ILE A 214 7.59 -8.81 16.22
CA ILE A 214 8.52 -7.72 15.90
C ILE A 214 9.58 -8.21 14.90
N VAL A 215 10.16 -9.40 15.15
CA VAL A 215 11.13 -10.01 14.23
C VAL A 215 10.52 -10.17 12.83
N ASN A 216 9.29 -10.69 12.74
CA ASN A 216 8.59 -10.87 11.48
C ASN A 216 8.25 -9.56 10.77
N ALA A 217 7.94 -8.49 11.52
CA ALA A 217 7.55 -7.21 10.95
C ALA A 217 8.75 -6.39 10.44
N ILE A 218 9.81 -6.28 11.25
CA ILE A 218 10.92 -5.33 10.99
C ILE A 218 12.32 -5.92 11.19
N GLY A 219 12.45 -7.18 11.62
CA GLY A 219 13.72 -7.77 12.03
C GLY A 219 14.80 -7.74 10.95
N SER A 220 14.46 -8.05 9.69
CA SER A 220 15.42 -8.03 8.59
C SER A 220 15.86 -6.62 8.16
N ARG A 221 15.14 -5.58 8.57
CA ARG A 221 15.32 -4.19 8.13
C ARG A 221 15.97 -3.28 9.16
N ILE A 222 16.11 -3.73 10.42
CA ILE A 222 16.81 -2.98 11.47
C ILE A 222 18.16 -3.64 11.69
N LYS A 223 19.22 -2.99 11.20
CA LYS A 223 20.60 -3.49 11.30
C LYS A 223 21.30 -2.78 12.45
N ALA A 224 21.91 -3.55 13.35
CA ALA A 224 22.62 -3.01 14.53
C ALA A 224 23.70 -1.98 14.18
N SER A 225 24.37 -2.12 13.03
CA SER A 225 25.40 -1.18 12.56
C SER A 225 24.85 0.11 11.95
N LYS A 226 23.53 0.21 11.73
CA LYS A 226 22.92 1.32 10.98
C LYS A 226 21.78 2.02 11.71
N ALA A 227 21.17 1.40 12.72
CA ALA A 227 19.96 1.91 13.35
C ALA A 227 20.06 1.90 14.88
N ILE A 228 19.46 2.93 15.49
CA ILE A 228 19.25 3.08 16.92
C ILE A 228 17.74 3.00 17.18
N LEU A 229 17.29 2.06 17.99
CA LEU A 229 15.87 1.79 18.21
C LEU A 229 15.32 2.61 19.39
N CYS A 230 14.41 3.53 19.12
CA CYS A 230 13.58 4.22 20.11
C CYS A 230 12.26 3.46 20.30
N ARG A 231 11.97 3.06 21.53
CA ARG A 231 10.78 2.25 21.88
C ARG A 231 10.14 2.71 23.19
N ASP A 232 8.88 2.35 23.39
CA ASP A 232 8.28 2.38 24.72
C ASP A 232 8.79 1.19 25.58
N THR A 233 8.24 1.07 26.78
CA THR A 233 8.55 0.13 27.85
C THR A 233 8.15 -1.31 27.55
N HIS A 234 7.52 -1.59 26.41
CA HIS A 234 7.06 -2.94 26.06
C HIS A 234 8.24 -3.95 25.97
N LEU A 235 8.17 -5.02 26.77
CA LEU A 235 9.27 -5.98 26.96
C LEU A 235 9.68 -6.72 25.68
N SER A 236 8.73 -7.00 24.77
CA SER A 236 9.03 -7.67 23.50
C SER A 236 10.06 -6.90 22.65
N TYR A 237 10.00 -5.57 22.64
CA TYR A 237 10.99 -4.74 21.94
C TYR A 237 12.35 -4.73 22.65
N LYS A 238 12.36 -4.80 23.99
CA LYS A 238 13.60 -4.96 24.76
C LYS A 238 14.31 -6.25 24.38
N GLY A 239 13.60 -7.37 24.39
CA GLY A 239 14.14 -8.68 24.01
C GLY A 239 14.66 -8.69 22.57
N PHE A 240 13.87 -8.15 21.63
CA PHE A 240 14.28 -8.02 20.23
C PHE A 240 15.60 -7.24 20.08
N ALA A 241 15.73 -6.08 20.74
CA ALA A 241 16.93 -5.25 20.62
C ALA A 241 18.17 -5.91 21.22
N ILE A 242 18.04 -6.56 22.37
CA ILE A 242 19.16 -7.26 23.03
C ILE A 242 19.66 -8.41 22.16
N ASP A 243 18.76 -9.28 21.69
CA ASP A 243 19.12 -10.46 20.90
C ASP A 243 19.83 -10.09 19.58
N ASN A 244 19.44 -8.96 18.98
CA ASN A 244 20.02 -8.47 17.73
C ASN A 244 21.17 -7.47 17.95
N LYS A 245 21.59 -7.24 19.21
CA LYS A 245 22.65 -6.30 19.59
C LYS A 245 22.42 -4.88 19.05
N ILE A 246 21.16 -4.45 18.99
CA ILE A 246 20.75 -3.13 18.51
C ILE A 246 20.83 -2.14 19.67
N GLU A 247 21.51 -1.01 19.46
CA GLU A 247 21.45 0.11 20.40
C GLU A 247 19.99 0.57 20.53
N HIS A 248 19.49 0.66 21.77
CA HIS A 248 18.10 1.02 21.98
C HIS A 248 17.88 1.94 23.18
N HIS A 249 16.95 2.88 23.02
CA HIS A 249 16.55 3.82 24.05
C HIS A 249 15.08 3.63 24.40
N THR A 250 14.82 3.36 25.67
CA THR A 250 13.46 3.24 26.20
C THR A 250 12.97 4.60 26.66
N LEU A 251 11.77 4.97 26.23
CA LEU A 251 11.05 6.13 26.72
C LEU A 251 10.04 5.65 27.75
N LYS A 252 10.07 6.20 28.97
CA LYS A 252 9.18 5.79 30.05
C LYS A 252 8.04 6.79 30.18
N GLY A 253 6.86 6.43 29.67
CA GLY A 253 5.65 7.25 29.78
C GLY A 253 5.24 7.54 31.23
N VAL A 254 5.47 6.59 32.15
CA VAL A 254 5.11 6.68 33.59
C VAL A 254 5.72 7.91 34.27
N ILE A 255 6.98 8.23 33.95
CA ILE A 255 7.68 9.40 34.49
C ILE A 255 7.54 10.64 33.60
N LYS A 256 6.57 10.64 32.67
CA LYS A 256 6.34 11.69 31.66
C LYS A 256 7.59 12.02 30.82
N GLN A 257 8.54 11.10 30.69
CA GLN A 257 9.73 11.27 29.86
C GLN A 257 9.37 11.09 28.39
N ARG A 258 9.05 12.20 27.72
CA ARG A 258 8.69 12.22 26.29
C ARG A 258 9.88 12.26 25.35
N VAL A 259 11.02 12.74 25.85
CA VAL A 259 12.29 12.85 25.11
C VAL A 259 13.43 12.45 26.05
N LYS A 260 14.37 11.64 25.56
CA LYS A 260 15.59 11.26 26.26
C LYS A 260 16.79 11.83 25.51
N ASN A 261 17.75 12.41 26.24
CA ASN A 261 18.96 13.03 25.67
C ASN A 261 18.68 14.00 24.52
N LYS A 262 17.55 14.74 24.59
CA LYS A 262 17.05 15.71 23.59
C LYS A 262 16.72 15.17 22.19
N VAL A 263 17.22 13.98 21.81
CA VAL A 263 17.08 13.43 20.44
C VAL A 263 16.22 12.17 20.35
N TYR A 264 16.12 11.38 21.42
CA TYR A 264 15.39 10.11 21.42
C TYR A 264 13.95 10.31 21.85
N HIS A 265 13.00 9.92 20.99
CA HIS A 265 11.57 10.00 21.26
C HIS A 265 10.80 9.06 20.32
N ILE A 266 9.50 8.83 20.59
CA ILE A 266 8.58 8.03 19.77
C ILE A 266 7.40 8.87 19.20
N GLN A 267 7.59 10.19 19.11
CA GLN A 267 6.53 11.13 18.74
C GLN A 267 6.05 10.98 17.29
N HIS A 268 6.92 10.60 16.35
CA HIS A 268 6.51 10.41 14.96
C HIS A 268 5.60 9.20 14.81
N VAL A 269 5.97 8.11 15.48
CA VAL A 269 5.14 6.90 15.53
C VAL A 269 3.79 7.20 16.19
N ASN A 270 3.77 7.89 17.33
CA ASN A 270 2.53 8.31 17.99
C ASN A 270 1.64 9.23 17.13
N SER A 271 2.25 10.16 16.39
CA SER A 271 1.54 10.98 15.42
C SER A 271 0.92 10.12 14.31
N THR A 272 1.69 9.18 13.77
CA THR A 272 1.22 8.22 12.76
C THR A 272 0.08 7.35 13.29
N HIS A 273 0.17 6.83 14.52
CA HIS A 273 -0.93 6.10 15.19
C HIS A 273 -2.24 6.89 15.17
N ASN A 274 -2.19 8.16 15.58
CA ASN A 274 -3.36 9.01 15.65
C ASN A 274 -3.94 9.29 14.26
N ARG A 275 -3.08 9.64 13.29
CA ARG A 275 -3.53 9.96 11.93
C ARG A 275 -4.14 8.75 11.22
N VAL A 276 -3.54 7.57 11.33
CA VAL A 276 -4.04 6.37 10.64
C VAL A 276 -5.38 5.90 11.24
N LYS A 277 -5.54 5.95 12.57
CA LYS A 277 -6.82 5.66 13.24
C LYS A 277 -7.91 6.62 12.78
N LYS A 278 -7.67 7.93 12.89
CA LYS A 278 -8.60 8.96 12.43
C LYS A 278 -8.96 8.79 10.95
N TRP A 279 -7.99 8.43 10.11
CA TRP A 279 -8.24 8.19 8.70
C TRP A 279 -9.17 6.99 8.48
N ILE A 280 -8.89 5.85 9.11
CA ILE A 280 -9.74 4.65 9.02
C ILE A 280 -11.15 4.92 9.56
N ASP A 281 -11.25 5.57 10.71
CA ASP A 281 -12.52 5.81 11.39
C ASP A 281 -13.36 6.86 10.67
N ASN A 282 -12.76 7.95 10.18
CA ASN A 282 -13.52 9.04 9.56
C ASN A 282 -13.86 8.81 8.09
N LYS A 283 -12.97 8.15 7.33
CA LYS A 283 -13.14 7.97 5.89
C LYS A 283 -13.88 6.68 5.54
N PHE A 284 -13.63 5.61 6.29
CA PHE A 284 -14.21 4.30 5.99
C PHE A 284 -15.18 3.80 7.04
N TRP A 285 -15.26 4.43 8.21
CA TRP A 285 -16.03 3.96 9.36
C TRP A 285 -15.64 2.53 9.73
N GLY A 286 -14.33 2.34 9.86
CA GLY A 286 -13.71 1.03 10.05
C GLY A 286 -13.57 0.23 8.75
N VAL A 287 -12.59 -0.66 8.73
CA VAL A 287 -12.33 -1.61 7.65
C VAL A 287 -12.38 -3.03 8.22
N SER A 288 -12.51 -4.05 7.37
CA SER A 288 -12.36 -5.42 7.85
C SER A 288 -10.89 -5.70 8.17
N THR A 289 -10.62 -6.39 9.28
CA THR A 289 -9.29 -6.87 9.66
C THR A 289 -8.65 -7.69 8.53
N LYS A 290 -9.46 -8.45 7.77
CA LYS A 290 -9.03 -9.19 6.59
C LYS A 290 -8.25 -8.33 5.59
N TYR A 291 -8.64 -7.07 5.43
CA TYR A 291 -8.06 -6.14 4.46
C TYR A 291 -7.24 -5.02 5.10
N LEU A 292 -7.07 -5.03 6.44
CA LEU A 292 -6.47 -3.92 7.18
C LEU A 292 -5.06 -3.60 6.65
N GLN A 293 -4.21 -4.61 6.41
CA GLN A 293 -2.87 -4.39 5.88
C GLN A 293 -2.88 -3.63 4.53
N GLN A 294 -3.83 -3.93 3.63
CA GLN A 294 -3.94 -3.26 2.34
C GLN A 294 -4.29 -1.77 2.50
N TYR A 295 -5.17 -1.44 3.44
CA TYR A 295 -5.49 -0.05 3.78
C TYR A 295 -4.32 0.68 4.44
N LEU A 296 -3.55 0.01 5.32
CA LEU A 296 -2.37 0.60 5.93
C LEU A 296 -1.26 0.87 4.90
N ASN A 297 -1.09 -0.03 3.93
CA ASN A 297 -0.20 0.20 2.79
C ASN A 297 -0.68 1.37 1.92
N TRP A 298 -1.99 1.48 1.70
CA TRP A 298 -2.57 2.62 1.00
C TRP A 298 -2.30 3.93 1.72
N TYR A 299 -2.52 3.98 3.04
CA TYR A 299 -2.22 5.16 3.86
C TYR A 299 -0.76 5.60 3.71
N ARG A 300 0.18 4.65 3.78
CA ARG A 300 1.62 4.93 3.59
C ARG A 300 1.92 5.56 2.24
N ILE A 301 1.36 4.99 1.16
CA ILE A 301 1.56 5.52 -0.20
C ILE A 301 0.89 6.89 -0.34
N LYS A 302 -0.31 7.07 0.18
CA LYS A 302 -1.01 8.35 0.17
C LYS A 302 -0.19 9.45 0.85
N GLU A 303 0.37 9.19 2.03
CA GLU A 303 1.23 10.17 2.72
C GLU A 303 2.49 10.50 1.90
N LYS A 304 3.13 9.49 1.29
CA LYS A 304 4.29 9.67 0.40
C LYS A 304 3.97 10.55 -0.82
N LEU A 305 2.77 10.41 -1.38
CA LEU A 305 2.33 11.14 -2.57
C LEU A 305 1.64 12.48 -2.25
N LYS A 306 1.49 12.84 -0.97
CA LYS A 306 0.63 13.96 -0.52
C LYS A 306 0.96 15.32 -1.16
N TYR A 307 2.24 15.59 -1.42
CA TYR A 307 2.73 16.86 -1.99
C TYR A 307 3.06 16.77 -3.48
N ARG A 308 2.81 15.64 -4.12
CA ARG A 308 3.01 15.49 -5.56
C ARG A 308 1.85 16.10 -6.35
N ASN A 309 2.15 16.67 -7.50
CA ASN A 309 1.14 17.17 -8.44
C ASN A 309 0.55 16.05 -9.32
N ASP A 310 1.28 14.93 -9.48
CA ASP A 310 0.95 13.77 -10.32
C ASP A 310 0.51 12.54 -9.50
N LYS A 311 -0.22 12.75 -8.39
CA LYS A 311 -0.54 11.70 -7.40
C LYS A 311 -1.15 10.45 -8.03
N LEU A 312 -2.07 10.64 -8.96
CA LEU A 312 -2.77 9.56 -9.64
C LEU A 312 -1.81 8.72 -10.48
N ASN A 313 -1.02 9.35 -11.36
CA ASN A 313 -0.01 8.67 -12.16
C ASN A 313 1.01 7.93 -11.28
N ALA A 314 1.48 8.58 -10.21
CA ALA A 314 2.41 7.96 -9.27
C ALA A 314 1.79 6.78 -8.50
N PHE A 315 0.50 6.83 -8.18
CA PHE A 315 -0.25 5.74 -7.56
C PHE A 315 -0.47 4.59 -8.54
N VAL A 316 -0.89 4.89 -9.77
CA VAL A 316 -1.05 3.93 -10.87
C VAL A 316 0.24 3.17 -11.08
N ASN A 317 1.37 3.86 -11.23
CA ASN A 317 2.69 3.23 -11.39
C ASN A 317 3.05 2.26 -10.24
N LYS A 318 2.54 2.50 -9.02
CA LYS A 318 2.76 1.60 -7.87
C LYS A 318 1.88 0.35 -7.91
N VAL A 319 0.68 0.44 -8.46
CA VAL A 319 -0.25 -0.69 -8.58
C VAL A 319 -0.10 -1.44 -9.91
N SER A 320 0.49 -0.80 -10.93
CA SER A 320 0.70 -1.36 -12.25
C SER A 320 1.64 -2.56 -12.25
N GLU A 321 1.34 -3.50 -13.14
CA GLU A 321 2.20 -4.61 -13.57
C GLU A 321 2.73 -5.63 -12.54
N HIS A 322 2.09 -5.76 -11.38
CA HIS A 322 2.35 -6.91 -10.51
C HIS A 322 1.62 -8.17 -10.99
N ILE A 323 2.33 -9.05 -11.70
CA ILE A 323 1.83 -10.35 -12.21
C ILE A 323 1.30 -11.27 -11.10
N ASN A 324 1.70 -11.01 -9.85
CA ASN A 324 1.30 -11.79 -8.69
C ASN A 324 0.16 -11.16 -7.89
N ALA A 325 -0.35 -10.01 -8.32
CA ALA A 325 -1.40 -9.32 -7.58
C ALA A 325 -2.66 -10.19 -7.41
N TYR A 326 -3.05 -10.92 -8.46
CA TYR A 326 -4.21 -11.80 -8.38
C TYR A 326 -4.00 -12.97 -7.40
N GLN A 327 -2.84 -13.63 -7.44
CA GLN A 327 -2.51 -14.70 -6.51
C GLN A 327 -2.46 -14.19 -5.06
N LYS A 328 -1.84 -13.01 -4.85
CA LYS A 328 -1.80 -12.35 -3.54
C LYS A 328 -3.22 -12.03 -3.03
N TYR A 329 -4.10 -11.56 -3.91
CA TYR A 329 -5.51 -11.30 -3.59
C TYR A 329 -6.23 -12.57 -3.11
N GLN A 330 -6.05 -13.69 -3.83
CA GLN A 330 -6.62 -14.98 -3.43
C GLN A 330 -6.09 -15.44 -2.06
N ASN A 331 -4.81 -15.19 -1.78
CA ASN A 331 -4.16 -15.55 -0.52
C ASN A 331 -4.53 -14.66 0.68
N ILE A 332 -5.27 -13.55 0.50
CA ILE A 332 -5.69 -12.70 1.63
C ILE A 332 -6.49 -13.50 2.66
N GLY A 333 -7.34 -14.43 2.21
CA GLY A 333 -8.13 -15.29 3.11
C GLY A 333 -7.24 -16.14 4.03
N LEU A 334 -6.22 -16.78 3.46
CA LEU A 334 -5.25 -17.59 4.21
C LEU A 334 -4.41 -16.73 5.17
N LYS A 335 -3.95 -15.54 4.72
CA LYS A 335 -3.22 -14.59 5.58
C LYS A 335 -4.08 -14.16 6.78
N TYR A 336 -5.37 -13.91 6.55
CA TYR A 336 -6.30 -13.56 7.63
C TYR A 336 -6.54 -14.71 8.60
N GLN A 337 -6.67 -15.96 8.13
CA GLN A 337 -6.77 -17.13 9.01
C GLN A 337 -5.50 -17.31 9.86
N LYS A 338 -4.33 -17.16 9.26
CA LYS A 338 -3.04 -17.20 9.97
C LYS A 338 -2.93 -16.08 11.02
N LEU A 339 -3.47 -14.90 10.75
CA LEU A 339 -3.54 -13.81 11.72
C LEU A 339 -4.48 -14.18 12.88
N ILE A 340 -5.68 -14.67 12.61
CA ILE A 340 -6.62 -15.06 13.66
C ILE A 340 -6.05 -16.18 14.54
N SER A 341 -5.29 -17.13 13.97
CA SER A 341 -4.70 -18.22 14.75
C SER A 341 -3.67 -17.75 15.77
N THR A 342 -3.20 -16.51 15.74
CA THR A 342 -2.29 -15.98 16.76
C THR A 342 -2.98 -15.52 18.05
N GLN A 343 -4.32 -15.61 18.11
CA GLN A 343 -5.09 -15.36 19.35
C GLN A 343 -4.78 -16.33 20.49
N PHE A 344 -4.09 -17.44 20.20
CA PHE A 344 -3.79 -18.52 21.14
C PHE A 344 -2.32 -18.52 21.59
#